data_AF-A0A5C7JLN1-F1
#
_entry.id   AF-A0A5C7JLN1-F1
#
_cell.length_a   1.000
_cell.length_b   1.000
_cell.length_c   1.000
_cell.angle_alpha   90.00
_cell.angle_beta   90.00
_cell.angle_gamma   90.00
#
_symmetry.space_group_name_H-M   'P 1'
#
loop_
_entity.id
_entity.type
_entity.pdbx_description
1 polymer ?
#
loop_
_entity_poly.entity_id
_entity_poly.type
_entity_poly.pdbx_seq_one_letter_code
_entity_poly.pdbx_strand_id
1 'polypeptide(L)'
;MRQKKKHSIKFARVEGIEVYELTDRERIAELCPDGFVYDLEIENNHNYIANGILVHNCSAFPKPCNSAKTIRERFGHLPQIYLSGTPAIESGSQWFHSFWTSKFSPFNGFKNFYDWSRTYTEPFTKHFGALQVKDYSKSKDDEILAIIEPYLVRFTQKDAGFTSEITEEVIYYPIDAKIKQMVKRLMADLVLEGKEETILGDTAAKLMSKVHQLENGTIIFESGNSMILDTSKAEYIKQYFEGKKIAIFYYFKKEWELLKQVFGDNLTDNLEEFNTTDKHIALQQISGSEGISLKEADVLVYYNSGYSGRQYTQGRDRLTTINRSANHVYFFFDKDGLNAKIYKALKSKKRYNEKLFKKSYKGIINPNCN
;
A
#
# COMPACT_ATOMS: atom_id res chain seq x y z
N MET A 1 -35.28 11.26 9.10
CA MET A 1 -33.80 11.08 9.01
C MET A 1 -33.15 12.44 8.77
N ARG A 2 -32.47 13.01 9.78
CA ARG A 2 -31.73 14.27 9.65
C ARG A 2 -30.52 14.05 8.72
N GLN A 3 -30.48 14.75 7.59
CA GLN A 3 -29.28 14.91 6.77
C GLN A 3 -28.12 15.37 7.67
N LYS A 4 -27.06 14.57 7.76
CA LYS A 4 -25.80 15.00 8.39
C LYS A 4 -25.32 16.25 7.65
N LYS A 5 -25.24 17.39 8.34
CA LYS A 5 -24.60 18.62 7.87
C LYS A 5 -23.19 18.27 7.38
N LYS A 6 -22.93 18.37 6.07
CA LYS A 6 -21.59 18.43 5.50
C LYS A 6 -20.88 19.62 6.15
N HIS A 7 -20.01 19.37 7.10
CA HIS A 7 -19.13 20.41 7.61
C HIS A 7 -18.13 20.72 6.50
N SER A 8 -18.12 21.97 6.05
CA SER A 8 -17.21 22.53 5.04
C SER A 8 -15.77 22.67 5.54
N ILE A 9 -15.54 22.36 6.83
CA ILE A 9 -14.26 22.46 7.51
C ILE A 9 -14.00 21.13 8.20
N LYS A 10 -12.90 20.47 7.80
CA LYS A 10 -12.34 19.31 8.49
C LYS A 10 -11.22 19.85 9.37
N PHE A 11 -11.36 19.70 10.69
CA PHE A 11 -10.24 19.92 11.59
C PHE A 11 -9.28 18.75 11.44
N ALA A 12 -8.01 19.04 11.21
CA ALA A 12 -6.95 18.05 11.17
C ALA A 12 -5.95 18.39 12.29
N ARG A 13 -5.35 17.36 12.87
CA ARG A 13 -4.30 17.50 13.87
C ARG A 13 -2.97 17.75 13.16
N VAL A 14 -2.18 18.67 13.69
CA VAL A 14 -0.76 18.80 13.34
C VAL A 14 -0.03 17.63 14.00
N GLU A 15 0.57 16.77 13.18
CA GLU A 15 1.32 15.62 13.70
C GLU A 15 2.71 16.03 14.17
N GLY A 16 3.36 16.94 13.44
CA GLY A 16 4.66 17.51 13.79
C GLY A 16 4.86 18.88 13.17
N ILE A 17 5.68 19.69 13.84
CA ILE A 17 6.28 20.89 13.27
C ILE A 17 7.78 20.74 13.48
N GLU A 18 8.51 20.68 12.38
CA GLU A 18 9.96 20.61 12.42
C GLU A 18 10.52 21.90 11.83
N VAL A 19 11.49 22.47 12.54
CA VAL A 19 12.20 23.68 12.12
C VAL A 19 13.65 23.29 11.90
N TYR A 20 14.06 23.30 10.64
CA TYR A 20 15.41 22.97 10.25
C TYR A 20 16.22 24.24 10.03
N GLU A 21 17.33 24.38 10.77
CA GLU A 21 18.33 25.42 10.51
C GLU A 21 19.33 24.90 9.47
N LEU A 22 19.45 25.62 8.35
CA LEU A 22 20.33 25.22 7.26
C LEU A 22 21.79 25.60 7.55
N THR A 23 22.70 24.62 7.45
CA THR A 23 24.14 24.80 7.72
C THR A 23 24.93 25.34 6.52
N ASP A 24 24.41 25.24 5.30
CA ASP A 24 25.05 25.74 4.07
C ASP A 24 24.26 26.92 3.48
N ARG A 25 24.70 28.13 3.79
CA ARG A 25 23.95 29.38 3.57
C ARG A 25 24.21 30.02 2.19
N GLU A 26 25.22 29.59 1.45
CA GLU A 26 25.62 30.28 0.20
C GLU A 26 24.72 29.98 -0.99
N ARG A 27 24.07 28.81 -1.02
CA ARG A 27 23.30 28.33 -2.18
C ARG A 27 21.79 28.60 -2.12
N ILE A 28 21.26 29.02 -0.95
CA ILE A 28 19.82 29.02 -0.64
C ILE A 28 19.27 30.39 -0.19
N ALA A 29 20.12 31.42 -0.06
CA ALA A 29 19.73 32.75 0.41
C ALA A 29 18.58 33.42 -0.40
N GLU A 30 18.36 33.01 -1.66
CA GLU A 30 17.25 33.50 -2.49
C GLU A 30 15.89 32.87 -2.15
N LEU A 31 15.85 31.67 -1.56
CA LEU A 31 14.62 30.91 -1.31
C LEU A 31 14.17 30.94 0.16
N CYS A 32 15.11 31.06 1.10
CA CYS A 32 14.85 31.08 2.54
C CYS A 32 15.60 32.25 3.22
N PRO A 33 15.08 33.48 3.15
CA PRO A 33 15.79 34.67 3.64
C PRO A 33 16.04 34.67 5.14
N ASP A 34 15.18 33.98 5.91
CA ASP A 34 15.31 33.82 7.37
C ASP A 34 16.18 32.61 7.76
N GLY A 35 16.64 31.80 6.79
CA GLY A 35 17.48 30.63 7.01
C GLY A 35 16.76 29.40 7.57
N PHE A 36 15.42 29.46 7.66
CA PHE A 36 14.61 28.38 8.20
C PHE A 36 13.81 27.68 7.11
N VAL A 37 13.65 26.36 7.27
CA VAL A 37 12.66 25.59 6.52
C VAL A 37 11.64 25.06 7.51
N TYR A 38 10.38 25.31 7.20
CA TYR A 38 9.24 24.86 7.98
C TYR A 38 8.61 23.66 7.27
N ASP A 39 8.60 22.52 7.94
CA ASP A 39 7.81 21.36 7.51
C ASP A 39 6.54 21.24 8.37
N LEU A 40 5.39 21.08 7.71
CA LEU A 40 4.09 20.96 8.35
C LEU A 40 3.42 19.67 7.91
N GLU A 41 3.45 18.68 8.79
CA GLU A 41 2.76 17.41 8.58
C GLU A 41 1.35 17.44 9.18
N ILE A 42 0.39 17.04 8.36
CA ILE A 42 -1.02 17.00 8.74
C ILE A 42 -1.50 15.56 8.66
N GLU A 43 -2.16 15.10 9.72
CA GLU A 43 -2.68 13.74 9.84
C GLU A 43 -3.48 13.33 8.59
N ASN A 44 -3.07 12.22 7.97
CA ASN A 44 -3.68 11.67 6.74
C ASN A 44 -3.62 12.60 5.51
N ASN A 45 -2.70 13.57 5.45
CA ASN A 45 -2.49 14.41 4.27
C ASN A 45 -0.99 14.61 3.96
N HIS A 46 -0.54 13.90 2.95
CA HIS A 46 0.84 13.95 2.44
C HIS A 46 1.11 15.09 1.44
N ASN A 47 0.29 16.14 1.44
CA ASN A 47 0.49 17.32 0.59
C ASN A 47 0.69 18.55 1.46
N TYR A 48 1.76 19.30 1.21
CA TYR A 48 2.17 20.45 2.02
C TYR A 48 2.77 21.55 1.13
N ILE A 49 2.91 22.75 1.68
CA ILE A 49 3.55 23.89 1.02
C ILE A 49 4.80 24.24 1.82
N ALA A 50 5.96 24.23 1.17
CA ALA A 50 7.23 24.64 1.74
C ALA A 50 7.79 25.79 0.89
N ASN A 51 7.99 26.96 1.49
CA ASN A 51 8.58 28.15 0.84
C ASN A 51 7.90 28.51 -0.50
N GLY A 52 6.57 28.47 -0.54
CA GLY A 52 5.79 28.80 -1.74
C GLY A 52 5.77 27.72 -2.82
N ILE A 53 6.43 26.57 -2.59
CA ILE A 53 6.41 25.40 -3.45
C ILE A 53 5.42 24.39 -2.89
N LEU A 54 4.48 23.94 -3.72
CA LEU A 54 3.55 22.89 -3.34
C LEU A 54 4.18 21.51 -3.58
N VAL A 55 4.21 20.67 -2.55
CA VAL A 55 4.58 19.26 -2.68
C VAL A 55 3.31 18.41 -2.66
N HIS A 56 3.18 17.50 -3.63
CA HIS A 56 2.03 16.60 -3.70
C HIS A 56 2.39 15.20 -4.23
N ASN A 57 1.51 14.24 -3.99
CA ASN A 57 1.66 12.86 -4.46
C ASN A 57 0.46 12.35 -5.29
N CYS A 58 -0.36 13.28 -5.81
CA CYS A 58 -1.55 12.97 -6.61
C CYS A 58 -1.20 12.34 -7.98
N SER A 59 -1.60 11.09 -8.24
CA SER A 59 -1.26 10.37 -9.49
C SER A 59 -2.35 9.41 -10.00
N ALA A 60 -3.63 9.81 -9.97
CA ALA A 60 -4.75 8.96 -10.38
C ALA A 60 -5.11 9.06 -11.88
N PHE A 61 -5.84 8.07 -12.41
CA PHE A 61 -6.47 8.13 -13.75
C PHE A 61 -7.71 7.21 -13.77
N PRO A 62 -8.67 7.39 -14.70
CA PRO A 62 -8.76 8.47 -15.69
C PRO A 62 -9.33 9.77 -15.12
N LYS A 63 -9.73 9.79 -13.84
CA LYS A 63 -10.28 10.98 -13.17
C LYS A 63 -9.32 11.45 -12.07
N PRO A 64 -9.17 12.77 -11.86
CA PRO A 64 -8.37 13.27 -10.76
C PRO A 64 -9.07 12.97 -9.43
N CYS A 65 -8.28 12.71 -8.39
CA CYS A 65 -8.78 12.64 -7.02
C CYS A 65 -9.24 14.03 -6.54
N ASN A 66 -10.02 14.07 -5.45
CA ASN A 66 -10.51 15.34 -4.92
C ASN A 66 -9.36 16.28 -4.53
N SER A 67 -8.29 15.74 -3.94
CA SER A 67 -7.09 16.51 -3.60
C SER A 67 -6.46 17.18 -4.83
N ALA A 68 -6.29 16.46 -5.94
CA ALA A 68 -5.75 17.01 -7.18
C ALA A 68 -6.61 18.16 -7.74
N LYS A 69 -7.94 18.06 -7.64
CA LYS A 69 -8.86 19.14 -8.06
C LYS A 69 -8.67 20.37 -7.19
N THR A 70 -8.69 20.20 -5.86
CA THR A 70 -8.47 21.29 -4.90
C THR A 70 -7.12 21.95 -5.09
N ILE A 71 -6.07 21.15 -5.31
CA ILE A 71 -4.72 21.64 -5.63
C ILE A 71 -4.75 22.50 -6.89
N ARG A 72 -5.29 22.00 -8.00
CA ARG A 72 -5.30 22.76 -9.25
C ARG A 72 -6.07 24.07 -9.12
N GLU A 73 -7.23 24.04 -8.46
CA GLU A 73 -8.08 25.22 -8.26
C GLU A 73 -7.41 26.30 -7.42
N ARG A 74 -6.80 25.91 -6.29
CA ARG A 74 -6.27 26.86 -5.30
C ARG A 74 -4.80 27.19 -5.50
N PHE A 75 -4.01 26.19 -5.86
CA PHE A 75 -2.54 26.22 -5.84
C PHE A 75 -1.91 25.89 -7.20
N GLY A 76 -2.72 25.73 -8.25
CA GLY A 76 -2.23 25.42 -9.60
C GLY A 76 -1.26 26.45 -10.18
N HIS A 77 -1.20 27.65 -9.62
CA HIS A 77 -0.31 28.74 -10.04
C HIS A 77 1.05 28.74 -9.33
N LEU A 78 1.21 27.95 -8.26
CA LEU A 78 2.48 27.84 -7.55
C LEU A 78 3.42 26.86 -8.27
N PRO A 79 4.75 26.99 -8.10
CA PRO A 79 5.69 25.92 -8.40
C PRO A 79 5.28 24.64 -7.67
N GLN A 80 5.42 23.48 -8.32
CA GLN A 80 4.99 22.21 -7.75
C GLN A 80 6.08 21.15 -7.89
N ILE A 81 6.25 20.35 -6.85
CA ILE A 81 7.07 19.13 -6.86
C ILE A 81 6.14 17.94 -6.63
N TYR A 82 6.14 17.02 -7.59
CA TYR A 82 5.52 15.72 -7.41
C TYR A 82 6.53 14.75 -6.79
N LEU A 83 6.27 14.28 -5.56
CA LEU A 83 7.13 13.30 -4.89
C LEU A 83 6.46 11.92 -4.83
N SER A 84 7.18 10.90 -5.27
CA SER A 84 6.76 9.51 -5.19
C SER A 84 7.95 8.57 -5.31
N GLY A 85 8.06 7.60 -4.40
CA GLY A 85 9.05 6.52 -4.51
C GLY A 85 8.71 5.49 -5.60
N THR A 86 7.50 5.53 -6.16
CA THR A 86 7.04 4.60 -7.21
C THR A 86 6.08 5.35 -8.15
N PRO A 87 6.58 6.33 -8.91
CA PRO A 87 5.72 7.12 -9.79
C PRO A 87 5.14 6.24 -10.90
N ALA A 88 3.87 6.46 -11.25
CA ALA A 88 3.17 5.79 -12.35
C ALA A 88 3.23 4.23 -12.37
N ILE A 89 3.34 3.59 -11.21
CA ILE A 89 3.53 2.12 -11.11
C ILE A 89 2.41 1.29 -11.76
N GLU A 90 1.19 1.80 -11.81
CA GLU A 90 0.04 1.09 -12.37
C GLU A 90 -0.07 1.28 -13.89
N SER A 91 0.33 2.45 -14.38
CA SER A 91 0.30 2.84 -15.79
C SER A 91 0.91 4.23 -15.97
N GLY A 92 1.59 4.48 -17.10
CA GLY A 92 2.00 5.81 -17.53
C GLY A 92 0.85 6.82 -17.64
N SER A 93 -0.41 6.37 -17.76
CA SER A 93 -1.59 7.24 -17.68
C SER A 93 -1.70 8.02 -16.36
N GLN A 94 -1.03 7.57 -15.29
CA GLN A 94 -0.93 8.30 -14.03
C GLN A 94 -0.18 9.63 -14.16
N TRP A 95 0.71 9.77 -15.14
CA TRP A 95 1.49 10.99 -15.34
C TRP A 95 0.62 12.19 -15.66
N PHE A 96 -0.48 12.02 -16.42
CA PHE A 96 -1.35 13.13 -16.78
C PHE A 96 -1.81 13.92 -15.56
N HIS A 97 -2.43 13.26 -14.56
CA HIS A 97 -2.92 13.98 -13.38
C HIS A 97 -1.82 14.40 -12.40
N SER A 98 -0.64 13.77 -12.46
CA SER A 98 0.53 14.18 -11.69
C SER A 98 1.06 15.54 -12.16
N PHE A 99 0.97 15.82 -13.47
CA PHE A 99 1.36 17.13 -14.02
C PHE A 99 0.18 18.11 -14.14
N TRP A 100 -1.06 17.62 -14.28
CA TRP A 100 -2.26 18.45 -14.44
C TRP A 100 -2.60 19.28 -13.20
N THR A 101 -2.10 18.95 -12.02
CA THR A 101 -2.24 19.80 -10.83
C THR A 101 -1.64 21.19 -11.03
N SER A 102 -0.65 21.32 -11.90
CA SER A 102 0.00 22.59 -12.26
C SER A 102 -0.66 23.24 -13.48
N LYS A 103 -0.78 24.57 -13.45
CA LYS A 103 -1.15 25.39 -14.62
C LYS A 103 -0.01 25.50 -15.62
N PHE A 104 1.20 25.06 -15.30
CA PHE A 104 2.36 25.03 -16.19
C PHE A 104 2.65 23.63 -16.74
N SER A 105 1.64 22.75 -16.71
CA SER A 105 1.75 21.38 -17.19
C SER A 105 2.23 21.30 -18.64
N PRO A 106 3.16 20.37 -18.99
CA PRO A 106 3.52 20.08 -20.38
C PRO A 106 2.33 19.52 -21.19
N PHE A 107 1.24 19.12 -20.52
CA PHE A 107 0.03 18.59 -21.15
C PHE A 107 -1.10 19.62 -21.31
N ASN A 108 -0.83 20.91 -21.12
CA ASN A 108 -1.85 21.97 -21.25
C ASN A 108 -2.48 22.09 -22.65
N GLY A 109 -1.84 21.55 -23.69
CA GLY A 109 -2.42 21.50 -25.04
C GLY A 109 -3.67 20.62 -25.17
N PHE A 110 -3.95 19.77 -24.17
CA PHE A 110 -5.10 18.88 -24.16
C PHE A 110 -6.23 19.44 -23.29
N LYS A 111 -7.47 19.34 -23.77
CA LYS A 111 -8.64 19.87 -23.05
C LYS A 111 -8.89 19.16 -21.73
N ASN A 112 -8.64 17.86 -21.69
CA ASN A 112 -8.82 17.01 -20.52
C ASN A 112 -8.09 15.66 -20.72
N PHE A 113 -8.14 14.78 -19.72
CA PHE A 113 -7.52 13.46 -19.78
C PHE A 113 -7.98 12.63 -21.00
N TYR A 114 -9.25 12.71 -21.39
CA TYR A 114 -9.77 11.91 -22.51
C TYR A 114 -9.30 12.42 -23.87
N ASP A 115 -8.97 13.70 -23.97
CA ASP A 115 -8.33 14.29 -25.14
C ASP A 115 -6.87 13.83 -25.24
N TRP A 116 -6.13 13.96 -24.12
CA TRP A 116 -4.77 13.44 -23.97
C TRP A 116 -4.66 11.93 -24.25
N SER A 117 -5.63 11.15 -23.77
CA SER A 117 -5.60 9.69 -23.88
C SER A 117 -5.80 9.19 -25.31
N ARG A 118 -6.40 9.98 -26.21
CA ARG A 118 -6.48 9.63 -27.64
C ARG A 118 -5.10 9.56 -28.30
N THR A 119 -4.16 10.36 -27.81
CA THR A 119 -2.78 10.39 -28.33
C THR A 119 -1.92 9.34 -27.64
N TYR A 120 -1.94 9.31 -26.31
CA TYR A 120 -0.95 8.59 -25.50
C TYR A 120 -1.44 7.30 -24.85
N THR A 121 -2.63 6.81 -25.22
CA THR A 121 -3.13 5.54 -24.69
C THR A 121 -3.79 4.71 -25.79
N GLU A 122 -3.97 3.42 -25.52
CA GLU A 122 -4.77 2.49 -26.31
C GLU A 122 -5.95 1.98 -25.47
N PRO A 123 -7.05 2.75 -25.38
CA PRO A 123 -8.15 2.39 -24.52
C PRO A 123 -8.83 1.09 -24.95
N PHE A 124 -9.22 0.26 -23.99
CA PHE A 124 -9.90 -1.00 -24.24
C PHE A 124 -11.08 -1.18 -23.28
N THR A 125 -12.07 -1.98 -23.67
CA THR A 125 -13.24 -2.24 -22.81
C THR A 125 -12.92 -3.32 -21.79
N LYS A 126 -13.15 -3.02 -20.50
CA LYS A 126 -13.21 -4.02 -19.43
C LYS A 126 -14.67 -4.34 -19.14
N HIS A 127 -14.94 -5.63 -19.00
CA HIS A 127 -16.25 -6.15 -18.60
C HIS A 127 -16.22 -6.50 -17.12
N PHE A 128 -17.12 -5.89 -16.35
CA PHE A 128 -17.37 -6.19 -14.94
C PHE A 128 -18.81 -6.70 -14.81
N GLY A 129 -19.00 -7.99 -15.09
CA GLY A 129 -20.35 -8.56 -15.24
C GLY A 129 -21.10 -7.88 -16.38
N ALA A 130 -22.29 -7.32 -16.10
CA ALA A 130 -23.10 -6.58 -17.07
C ALA A 130 -22.57 -5.16 -17.37
N LEU A 131 -21.66 -4.62 -16.55
CA LEU A 131 -21.13 -3.28 -16.72
C LEU A 131 -19.93 -3.28 -17.66
N GLN A 132 -19.95 -2.39 -18.64
CA GLN A 132 -18.83 -2.14 -19.53
C GLN A 132 -18.18 -0.80 -19.16
N VAL A 133 -16.89 -0.84 -18.87
CA VAL A 133 -16.11 0.36 -18.52
C VAL A 133 -14.90 0.45 -19.44
N LYS A 134 -14.67 1.64 -20.00
CA LYS A 134 -13.49 1.91 -20.82
C LYS A 134 -12.27 2.10 -19.92
N ASP A 135 -11.24 1.30 -20.16
CA ASP A 135 -9.99 1.30 -19.44
C ASP A 135 -8.91 2.04 -20.23
N TYR A 136 -8.08 2.80 -19.52
CA TYR A 136 -7.05 3.68 -20.09
C TYR A 136 -5.65 3.33 -19.55
N SER A 137 -5.45 2.14 -18.98
CA SER A 137 -4.17 1.75 -18.36
C SER A 137 -3.10 1.35 -19.38
N LYS A 138 -3.47 1.14 -20.64
CA LYS A 138 -2.52 0.88 -21.72
C LYS A 138 -2.01 2.21 -22.26
N SER A 139 -0.94 2.72 -21.66
CA SER A 139 -0.28 3.96 -22.06
C SER A 139 0.87 3.69 -23.03
N LYS A 140 1.18 4.69 -23.86
CA LYS A 140 2.36 4.72 -24.72
C LYS A 140 3.52 5.34 -23.95
N ASP A 141 4.11 4.55 -23.06
CA ASP A 141 5.01 5.06 -22.02
C ASP A 141 6.22 5.81 -22.58
N ASP A 142 6.85 5.31 -23.66
CA ASP A 142 8.01 5.96 -24.27
C ASP A 142 7.70 7.36 -24.81
N GLU A 143 6.53 7.54 -25.44
CA GLU A 143 6.08 8.85 -25.95
C GLU A 143 5.80 9.84 -24.82
N ILE A 144 5.20 9.35 -23.72
CA ILE A 144 4.93 10.18 -22.54
C ILE A 144 6.25 10.57 -21.88
N LEU A 145 7.15 9.60 -21.68
CA LEU A 145 8.46 9.79 -21.04
C LEU A 145 9.30 10.81 -21.82
N ALA A 146 9.33 10.75 -23.14
CA ALA A 146 10.06 11.71 -23.96
C ALA A 146 9.65 13.18 -23.69
N ILE A 147 8.40 13.42 -23.31
CA ILE A 147 7.89 14.76 -22.98
C ILE A 147 8.26 15.16 -21.55
N ILE A 148 8.16 14.22 -20.61
CA ILE A 148 8.30 14.53 -19.18
C ILE A 148 9.72 14.38 -18.65
N GLU A 149 10.62 13.67 -19.34
CA GLU A 149 11.99 13.41 -18.90
C GLU A 149 12.74 14.67 -18.41
N PRO A 150 12.63 15.84 -19.06
CA PRO A 150 13.28 17.07 -18.59
C PRO A 150 12.82 17.56 -17.21
N TYR A 151 11.66 17.09 -16.74
CA TYR A 151 11.07 17.46 -15.46
C TYR A 151 11.29 16.40 -14.36
N LEU A 152 11.97 15.29 -14.68
CA LEU A 152 12.15 14.18 -13.75
C LEU A 152 13.55 14.19 -13.13
N VAL A 153 13.59 14.19 -11.80
CA VAL A 153 14.78 13.85 -11.04
C VAL A 153 14.57 12.47 -10.44
N ARG A 154 15.44 11.53 -10.79
CA ARG A 154 15.44 10.15 -10.26
C ARG A 154 16.69 9.97 -9.42
N PHE A 155 16.51 9.48 -8.19
CA PHE A 155 17.60 9.22 -7.27
C PHE A 155 17.36 7.87 -6.62
N THR A 156 18.24 6.90 -6.87
CA THR A 156 18.12 5.57 -6.29
C THR A 156 18.82 5.50 -4.93
N GLN A 157 18.50 4.49 -4.13
CA GLN A 157 19.23 4.19 -2.89
C GLN A 157 20.72 4.00 -3.15
N LYS A 158 21.10 3.38 -4.27
CA LYS A 158 22.50 3.23 -4.68
C LYS A 158 23.16 4.58 -4.95
N ASP A 159 22.47 5.49 -5.63
CA ASP A 159 22.97 6.85 -5.88
C ASP A 159 23.14 7.64 -4.58
N ALA A 160 22.30 7.34 -3.58
CA ALA A 160 22.37 7.88 -2.22
C ALA A 160 23.44 7.22 -1.33
N GLY A 161 24.21 6.25 -1.85
CA GLY A 161 25.27 5.57 -1.11
C GLY A 161 24.80 4.44 -0.18
N PHE A 162 23.55 4.00 -0.27
CA PHE A 162 23.09 2.83 0.47
C PHE A 162 23.70 1.56 -0.13
N THR A 163 24.31 0.74 0.72
CA THR A 163 24.91 -0.55 0.35
C THR A 163 24.03 -1.74 0.74
N SER A 164 22.88 -1.47 1.37
CA SER A 164 22.01 -2.50 1.95
C SER A 164 21.34 -3.36 0.87
N GLU A 165 21.54 -4.68 0.94
CA GLU A 165 20.74 -5.62 0.16
C GLU A 165 19.58 -6.16 1.00
N ILE A 166 18.37 -6.18 0.41
CA ILE A 166 17.20 -6.79 1.03
C ILE A 166 17.17 -8.26 0.65
N THR A 167 17.39 -9.12 1.64
CA THR A 167 17.21 -10.56 1.51
C THR A 167 15.79 -10.94 1.90
N GLU A 168 15.06 -11.57 0.98
CA GLU A 168 13.73 -12.12 1.26
C GLU A 168 13.86 -13.61 1.56
N GLU A 169 13.24 -14.06 2.65
CA GLU A 169 13.16 -15.47 3.02
C GLU A 169 11.70 -15.92 3.12
N VAL A 170 11.38 -17.05 2.51
CA VAL A 170 10.04 -17.65 2.55
C VAL A 170 10.08 -18.88 3.42
N ILE A 171 9.31 -18.85 4.51
CA ILE A 171 9.14 -19.97 5.42
C ILE A 171 7.80 -20.63 5.15
N TYR A 172 7.85 -21.89 4.73
CA TYR A 172 6.66 -22.70 4.53
C TYR A 172 6.19 -23.29 5.86
N TYR A 173 4.99 -22.90 6.29
CA TYR A 173 4.35 -23.41 7.50
C TYR A 173 3.07 -24.17 7.14
N PRO A 174 2.81 -25.36 7.73
CA PRO A 174 1.60 -26.14 7.46
C PRO A 174 0.36 -25.48 8.09
N ILE A 175 -0.55 -24.98 7.26
CA ILE A 175 -1.86 -24.47 7.74
C ILE A 175 -2.66 -25.59 8.41
N ASP A 176 -3.39 -25.26 9.48
CA ASP A 176 -4.28 -26.16 10.21
C ASP A 176 -5.26 -26.90 9.28
N ALA A 177 -5.49 -28.18 9.59
CA ALA A 177 -6.31 -29.07 8.75
C ALA A 177 -7.76 -28.59 8.65
N LYS A 178 -8.34 -28.01 9.71
CA LYS A 178 -9.71 -27.49 9.70
C LYS A 178 -9.79 -26.26 8.80
N ILE A 179 -8.81 -25.37 8.86
CA ILE A 179 -8.73 -24.22 7.95
C ILE A 179 -8.63 -24.68 6.50
N LYS A 180 -7.77 -25.66 6.19
CA LYS A 180 -7.68 -26.24 4.83
C LYS A 180 -9.01 -26.82 4.37
N GLN A 181 -9.74 -27.50 5.26
CA GLN A 181 -11.06 -28.05 4.96
C GLN A 181 -12.10 -26.94 4.72
N MET A 182 -12.10 -25.88 5.53
CA MET A 182 -12.97 -24.72 5.34
C MET A 182 -12.71 -24.04 3.99
N VAL A 183 -11.43 -23.78 3.65
CA VAL A 183 -11.06 -23.20 2.36
C VAL A 183 -11.54 -24.09 1.21
N LYS A 184 -11.31 -25.41 1.28
CA LYS A 184 -11.76 -26.35 0.24
C LYS A 184 -13.27 -26.31 0.04
N ARG A 185 -14.04 -26.34 1.13
CA ARG A 185 -15.50 -26.25 1.08
C ARG A 185 -15.97 -24.90 0.55
N LEU A 186 -15.38 -23.80 1.01
CA LEU A 186 -15.75 -22.46 0.55
C LEU A 186 -15.49 -22.27 -0.96
N MET A 187 -14.39 -22.83 -1.49
CA MET A 187 -14.12 -22.81 -2.93
C MET A 187 -15.14 -23.61 -3.75
N ALA A 188 -15.65 -24.71 -3.18
CA ALA A 188 -16.59 -25.61 -3.83
C ALA A 188 -18.04 -25.14 -3.72
N ASP A 189 -18.45 -24.65 -2.55
CA ASP A 189 -19.84 -24.37 -2.22
C ASP A 189 -20.16 -22.87 -2.30
N LEU A 190 -19.14 -22.01 -2.31
CA LEU A 190 -19.23 -20.54 -2.24
C LEU A 190 -19.87 -20.00 -0.96
N VAL A 191 -20.24 -20.87 -0.03
CA VAL A 191 -20.83 -20.53 1.25
C VAL A 191 -20.38 -21.53 2.32
N LEU A 192 -20.13 -21.03 3.54
CA LEU A 192 -19.99 -21.85 4.73
C LEU A 192 -20.96 -21.33 5.79
N GLU A 193 -21.88 -22.19 6.22
CA GLU A 193 -22.84 -21.90 7.28
C GLU A 193 -22.28 -22.34 8.64
N GLY A 194 -22.16 -21.39 9.56
CA GLY A 194 -21.93 -21.64 10.97
C GLY A 194 -23.24 -21.69 11.75
N LYS A 195 -23.14 -21.78 13.08
CA LYS A 195 -24.32 -21.77 13.98
C LYS A 195 -25.04 -20.42 13.97
N GLU A 196 -24.26 -19.34 13.92
CA GLU A 196 -24.77 -17.95 14.03
C GLU A 196 -24.37 -17.09 12.83
N GLU A 197 -23.26 -17.43 12.17
CA GLU A 197 -22.62 -16.59 11.16
C GLU A 197 -22.33 -17.38 9.89
N THR A 198 -22.33 -16.69 8.74
CA THR A 198 -22.11 -17.28 7.42
C THR A 198 -20.94 -16.61 6.70
N ILE A 199 -20.10 -17.41 6.07
CA ILE A 199 -19.02 -16.94 5.20
C ILE A 199 -19.49 -17.06 3.75
N LEU A 200 -19.58 -15.94 3.03
CA LEU A 200 -20.02 -15.88 1.64
C LEU A 200 -18.88 -15.53 0.68
N GLY A 201 -18.75 -16.31 -0.39
CA GLY A 201 -17.78 -16.19 -1.48
C GLY A 201 -18.44 -16.23 -2.87
N ASP A 202 -19.63 -15.65 -3.02
CA ASP A 202 -20.46 -15.63 -4.23
C ASP A 202 -19.83 -14.93 -5.46
N THR A 203 -18.79 -14.12 -5.25
CA THR A 203 -18.00 -13.49 -6.30
C THR A 203 -16.52 -13.82 -6.13
N ALA A 204 -15.74 -13.85 -7.21
CA ALA A 204 -14.31 -14.15 -7.08
C ALA A 204 -13.54 -13.16 -6.19
N ALA A 205 -13.96 -11.90 -6.14
CA ALA A 205 -13.35 -10.90 -5.25
C ALA A 205 -13.61 -11.23 -3.77
N LYS A 206 -14.85 -11.58 -3.41
CA LYS A 206 -15.19 -12.00 -2.05
C LYS A 206 -14.53 -13.32 -1.71
N LEU A 207 -14.61 -14.33 -2.58
CA LEU A 207 -13.99 -15.63 -2.37
C LEU A 207 -12.47 -15.51 -2.14
N MET A 208 -11.77 -14.77 -2.99
CA MET A 208 -10.34 -14.49 -2.80
C MET A 208 -10.08 -13.84 -1.44
N SER A 209 -10.87 -12.84 -1.06
CA SER A 209 -10.74 -12.14 0.22
C SER A 209 -10.98 -13.05 1.44
N LYS A 210 -12.01 -13.91 1.40
CA LYS A 210 -12.32 -14.84 2.50
C LYS A 210 -11.26 -15.94 2.61
N VAL A 211 -10.81 -16.51 1.50
CA VAL A 211 -9.72 -17.50 1.48
C VAL A 211 -8.44 -16.89 2.06
N HIS A 212 -8.13 -15.65 1.70
CA HIS A 212 -6.97 -14.95 2.19
C HIS A 212 -7.01 -14.71 3.71
N GLN A 213 -8.19 -14.42 4.27
CA GLN A 213 -8.38 -14.31 5.73
C GLN A 213 -8.27 -15.68 6.41
N LEU A 214 -8.96 -16.70 5.88
CA LEU A 214 -8.96 -18.05 6.44
C LEU A 214 -7.55 -18.64 6.54
N GLU A 215 -6.76 -18.55 5.47
CA GLU A 215 -5.36 -19.03 5.47
C GLU A 215 -4.46 -18.32 6.48
N ASN A 216 -4.88 -17.15 6.98
CA ASN A 216 -4.20 -16.36 8.01
C ASN A 216 -4.97 -16.37 9.34
N GLY A 217 -5.84 -17.37 9.56
CA GLY A 217 -6.42 -17.65 10.87
C GLY A 217 -7.49 -16.67 11.35
N THR A 218 -8.00 -15.78 10.50
CA THR A 218 -9.08 -14.84 10.85
C THR A 218 -10.21 -14.88 9.84
N ILE A 219 -11.37 -14.33 10.20
CA ILE A 219 -12.47 -14.13 9.26
C ILE A 219 -13.36 -12.96 9.68
N ILE A 220 -13.81 -12.16 8.71
CA ILE A 220 -14.95 -11.24 8.87
C ILE A 220 -16.21 -11.84 8.21
N PHE A 221 -17.34 -11.73 8.88
CA PHE A 221 -18.65 -12.18 8.39
C PHE A 221 -19.40 -11.05 7.71
N GLU A 222 -20.47 -11.38 7.00
CA GLU A 222 -21.32 -10.38 6.33
C GLU A 222 -22.09 -9.49 7.31
N SER A 223 -22.28 -9.95 8.55
CA SER A 223 -22.83 -9.17 9.67
C SER A 223 -21.92 -8.01 10.11
N GLY A 224 -20.64 -8.04 9.71
CA GLY A 224 -19.59 -7.14 10.20
C GLY A 224 -18.85 -7.66 11.44
N ASN A 225 -19.35 -8.73 12.07
CA ASN A 225 -18.62 -9.44 13.13
C ASN A 225 -17.37 -10.12 12.55
N SER A 226 -16.40 -10.40 13.42
CA SER A 226 -15.17 -11.10 13.02
C SER A 226 -14.67 -12.03 14.11
N MET A 227 -13.93 -13.05 13.70
CA MET A 227 -13.48 -14.14 14.57
C MET A 227 -12.03 -14.51 14.29
N ILE A 228 -11.33 -14.91 15.35
CA ILE A 228 -10.03 -15.59 15.30
C ILE A 228 -10.32 -17.09 15.25
N LEU A 229 -9.80 -17.77 14.24
CA LEU A 229 -10.02 -19.19 13.98
C LEU A 229 -8.79 -20.03 14.31
N ASP A 230 -7.59 -19.49 14.09
CA ASP A 230 -6.32 -20.20 14.28
C ASP A 230 -5.19 -19.22 14.64
N THR A 231 -4.54 -19.42 15.77
CA THR A 231 -3.37 -18.62 16.22
C THR A 231 -2.04 -19.25 15.86
N SER A 232 -2.03 -20.50 15.36
CA SER A 232 -0.83 -21.32 15.24
C SER A 232 0.28 -20.66 14.41
N LYS A 233 -0.09 -19.92 13.35
CA LYS A 233 0.88 -19.15 12.53
C LYS A 233 1.60 -18.08 13.34
N ALA A 234 0.88 -17.32 14.16
CA ALA A 234 1.47 -16.25 14.98
C ALA A 234 2.32 -16.84 16.10
N GLU A 235 1.90 -17.96 16.69
CA GLU A 235 2.67 -18.70 17.70
C GLU A 235 3.99 -19.21 17.11
N TYR A 236 3.93 -19.80 15.91
CA TYR A 236 5.10 -20.25 15.17
C TYR A 236 6.08 -19.10 14.89
N ILE A 237 5.59 -17.94 14.45
CA ILE A 237 6.42 -16.75 14.21
C ILE A 237 7.08 -16.28 15.51
N LYS A 238 6.32 -16.20 16.61
CA LYS A 238 6.83 -15.80 17.92
C LYS A 238 7.97 -16.73 18.38
N GLN A 239 7.80 -18.04 18.20
CA GLN A 239 8.82 -19.02 18.53
C GLN A 239 10.04 -18.95 17.59
N TYR A 240 9.81 -18.80 16.28
CA TYR A 240 10.88 -18.76 15.28
C TYR A 240 11.84 -17.57 15.49
N PHE A 241 11.33 -16.45 16.02
CA PHE A 241 12.12 -15.25 16.32
C PHE A 241 12.32 -15.03 17.82
N GLU A 242 12.32 -16.09 18.62
CA GLU A 242 12.64 -15.99 20.05
C GLU A 242 13.99 -15.30 20.25
N GLY A 243 14.04 -14.30 21.13
CA GLY A 243 15.23 -13.49 21.39
C GLY A 243 15.52 -12.38 20.38
N LYS A 244 14.67 -12.16 19.36
CA LYS A 244 14.79 -11.04 18.40
C LYS A 244 13.65 -10.04 18.54
N LYS A 245 13.96 -8.75 18.37
CA LYS A 245 12.97 -7.68 18.27
C LYS A 245 12.50 -7.56 16.82
N ILE A 246 11.25 -7.93 16.55
CA ILE A 246 10.70 -7.96 15.19
C ILE A 246 9.68 -6.85 14.92
N ALA A 247 9.60 -6.41 13.67
CA ALA A 247 8.47 -5.64 13.15
C ALA A 247 7.57 -6.54 12.31
N ILE A 248 6.26 -6.46 12.49
CA ILE A 248 5.27 -7.33 11.85
C ILE A 248 4.32 -6.49 11.00
N PHE A 249 4.17 -6.85 9.73
CA PHE A 249 3.08 -6.35 8.90
C PHE A 249 1.93 -7.35 8.83
N TYR A 250 0.74 -6.88 9.20
CA TYR A 250 -0.53 -7.57 9.02
C TYR A 250 -1.41 -6.83 8.00
N TYR A 251 -2.50 -7.44 7.54
CA TYR A 251 -3.34 -6.87 6.50
C TYR A 251 -4.79 -6.63 6.95
N PHE A 252 -5.41 -7.57 7.65
CA PHE A 252 -6.79 -7.48 8.12
C PHE A 252 -6.87 -7.02 9.58
N LYS A 253 -7.88 -6.21 9.92
CA LYS A 253 -8.01 -5.66 11.27
C LYS A 253 -8.06 -6.72 12.38
N LYS A 254 -8.71 -7.86 12.13
CA LYS A 254 -8.81 -8.94 13.13
C LYS A 254 -7.47 -9.63 13.39
N GLU A 255 -6.50 -9.52 12.47
CA GLU A 255 -5.16 -10.06 12.67
C GLU A 255 -4.38 -9.28 13.73
N TRP A 256 -4.66 -7.99 13.93
CA TRP A 256 -4.11 -7.24 15.06
C TRP A 256 -4.53 -7.85 16.40
N GLU A 257 -5.82 -8.18 16.56
CA GLU A 257 -6.30 -8.83 17.78
C GLU A 257 -5.68 -10.22 17.96
N LEU A 258 -5.53 -10.98 16.87
CA LEU A 258 -4.84 -12.27 16.87
C LEU A 258 -3.39 -12.15 17.32
N LEU A 259 -2.64 -11.22 16.74
CA LEU A 259 -1.25 -10.96 17.12
C LEU A 259 -1.16 -10.50 18.57
N LYS A 260 -2.05 -9.62 19.01
CA LYS A 260 -2.10 -9.18 20.41
C LYS A 260 -2.42 -10.32 21.38
N GLN A 261 -3.29 -11.27 21.00
CA GLN A 261 -3.57 -12.46 21.80
C GLN A 261 -2.32 -13.33 21.99
N VAL A 262 -1.46 -13.44 20.97
CA VAL A 262 -0.27 -14.32 21.01
C VAL A 262 0.95 -13.64 21.63
N PHE A 263 1.20 -12.38 21.28
CA PHE A 263 2.37 -11.64 21.74
C PHE A 263 2.11 -10.93 23.08
N GLY A 264 0.85 -10.68 23.46
CA GLY A 264 0.48 -10.06 24.72
C GLY A 264 1.06 -8.65 24.86
N ASP A 265 1.59 -8.35 26.04
CA ASP A 265 2.14 -7.03 26.37
C ASP A 265 3.45 -6.70 25.63
N ASN A 266 4.08 -7.68 24.99
CA ASN A 266 5.31 -7.51 24.22
C ASN A 266 5.05 -6.94 22.80
N LEU A 267 3.81 -6.64 22.44
CA LEU A 267 3.44 -6.08 21.15
C LEU A 267 2.87 -4.66 21.31
N THR A 268 3.33 -3.74 20.46
CA THR A 268 2.78 -2.38 20.34
C THR A 268 2.45 -2.03 18.89
N ASP A 269 1.58 -1.04 18.68
CA ASP A 269 1.37 -0.35 17.41
C ASP A 269 1.89 1.10 17.45
N ASN A 270 2.50 1.51 18.57
CA ASN A 270 3.08 2.83 18.77
C ASN A 270 4.58 2.82 18.44
N LEU A 271 4.99 3.72 17.54
CA LEU A 271 6.37 3.80 17.06
C LEU A 271 7.36 4.29 18.12
N GLU A 272 6.94 5.22 18.99
CA GLU A 272 7.79 5.74 20.07
C GLU A 272 8.07 4.66 21.11
N GLU A 273 7.03 3.93 21.52
CA GLU A 273 7.17 2.79 22.43
C GLU A 273 8.06 1.71 21.81
N PHE A 274 7.87 1.41 20.52
CA PHE A 274 8.75 0.48 19.81
C PHE A 274 10.21 0.95 19.78
N ASN A 275 10.47 2.24 19.56
CA ASN A 275 11.83 2.76 19.47
C ASN A 275 12.53 2.86 20.84
N THR A 276 11.79 2.92 21.93
CA THR A 276 12.32 3.17 23.29
C THR A 276 12.30 1.93 24.21
N THR A 277 11.69 0.82 23.77
CA THR A 277 11.56 -0.42 24.56
C THR A 277 11.99 -1.65 23.77
N ASP A 278 11.98 -2.82 24.39
CA ASP A 278 12.26 -4.11 23.72
C ASP A 278 11.02 -4.74 23.05
N LYS A 279 9.90 -4.02 23.01
CA LYS A 279 8.66 -4.54 22.42
C LYS A 279 8.80 -4.75 20.91
N HIS A 280 8.06 -5.73 20.40
CA HIS A 280 7.80 -5.87 18.98
C HIS A 280 6.76 -4.85 18.52
N ILE A 281 6.77 -4.50 17.24
CA ILE A 281 5.72 -3.66 16.64
C ILE A 281 4.92 -4.45 15.63
N ALA A 282 3.60 -4.28 15.62
CA ALA A 282 2.75 -4.73 14.52
C ALA A 282 1.97 -3.56 13.92
N LEU A 283 2.12 -3.38 12.62
CA LEU A 283 1.45 -2.33 11.86
C LEU A 283 0.64 -2.93 10.72
N GLN A 284 -0.50 -2.32 10.41
CA GLN A 284 -1.20 -2.67 9.19
C GLN A 284 -0.32 -2.28 8.01
N GLN A 285 -0.13 -3.16 7.02
CA GLN A 285 0.80 -2.94 5.91
C GLN A 285 0.59 -1.59 5.24
N ILE A 286 -0.67 -1.14 5.07
CA ILE A 286 -0.98 0.14 4.44
C ILE A 286 -0.33 1.29 5.20
N SER A 287 -0.60 1.44 6.51
CA SER A 287 -0.02 2.50 7.34
C SER A 287 1.48 2.29 7.57
N GLY A 288 1.90 1.06 7.83
CA GLY A 288 3.31 0.73 8.06
C GLY A 288 4.22 0.89 6.83
N SER A 289 3.65 0.94 5.62
CA SER A 289 4.39 1.14 4.37
C SER A 289 4.54 2.61 3.96
N GLU A 290 3.94 3.56 4.68
CA GLU A 290 3.99 5.00 4.38
C GLU A 290 4.76 5.74 5.47
N GLY A 291 5.88 6.39 5.12
CA GLY A 291 6.56 7.38 5.98
C GLY A 291 7.30 6.86 7.22
N ILE A 292 7.07 5.63 7.67
CA ILE A 292 7.62 5.13 8.95
C ILE A 292 9.00 4.47 8.77
N SER A 293 9.90 4.66 9.74
CA SER A 293 11.17 3.93 9.86
C SER A 293 11.05 2.82 10.91
N LEU A 294 11.46 1.60 10.56
CA LEU A 294 11.43 0.43 11.46
C LEU A 294 12.83 -0.08 11.81
N LYS A 295 13.83 0.83 11.78
CA LYS A 295 15.25 0.50 11.91
C LYS A 295 15.63 -0.28 13.18
N GLU A 296 14.87 -0.12 14.26
CA GLU A 296 15.09 -0.77 15.57
C GLU A 296 14.69 -2.26 15.58
N ALA A 297 14.07 -2.77 14.51
CA ALA A 297 13.81 -4.21 14.39
C ALA A 297 15.03 -4.96 13.84
N ASP A 298 15.25 -6.17 14.33
CA ASP A 298 16.21 -7.13 13.78
C ASP A 298 15.77 -7.62 12.41
N VAL A 299 14.48 -7.86 12.22
CA VAL A 299 13.88 -8.39 10.98
C VAL A 299 12.46 -7.85 10.77
N LEU A 300 12.02 -7.88 9.51
CA LEU A 300 10.66 -7.52 9.12
C LEU A 300 9.91 -8.79 8.76
N VAL A 301 8.75 -9.00 9.38
CA VAL A 301 7.92 -10.18 9.19
C VAL A 301 6.61 -9.77 8.54
N TYR A 302 6.35 -10.29 7.34
CA TYR A 302 5.02 -10.22 6.75
C TYR A 302 4.19 -11.37 7.32
N TYR A 303 3.44 -11.09 8.39
CA TYR A 303 2.39 -12.00 8.84
C TYR A 303 1.36 -12.17 7.73
N ASN A 304 0.97 -11.08 7.08
CA ASN A 304 0.13 -11.13 5.90
C ASN A 304 0.49 -10.01 4.91
N SER A 305 0.26 -10.23 3.62
CA SER A 305 0.53 -9.28 2.54
C SER A 305 -0.73 -8.91 1.79
N GLY A 306 -0.89 -7.63 1.50
CA GLY A 306 -1.91 -7.14 0.58
C GLY A 306 -1.65 -7.53 -0.87
N TYR A 307 -2.52 -7.04 -1.75
CA TYR A 307 -2.50 -7.45 -3.16
C TYR A 307 -1.64 -6.56 -4.07
N SER A 308 -1.12 -5.44 -3.55
CA SER A 308 -0.45 -4.40 -4.35
C SER A 308 1.07 -4.54 -4.36
N GLY A 309 1.66 -4.71 -5.55
CA GLY A 309 3.12 -4.71 -5.74
C GLY A 309 3.79 -3.40 -5.30
N ARG A 310 3.04 -2.29 -5.33
CA ARG A 310 3.50 -0.98 -4.84
C ARG A 310 3.74 -1.01 -3.33
N GLN A 311 2.71 -1.36 -2.56
CA GLN A 311 2.76 -1.42 -1.09
C GLN A 311 3.75 -2.48 -0.61
N TYR A 312 3.85 -3.58 -1.35
CA TYR A 312 4.88 -4.59 -1.13
C TYR A 312 6.30 -4.01 -1.23
N THR A 313 6.60 -3.33 -2.33
CA THR A 313 7.93 -2.74 -2.56
C THR A 313 8.25 -1.69 -1.49
N GLN A 314 7.31 -0.76 -1.25
CA GLN A 314 7.49 0.32 -0.26
C GLN A 314 7.61 -0.17 1.18
N GLY A 315 6.92 -1.25 1.55
CA GLY A 315 6.99 -1.81 2.89
C GLY A 315 8.30 -2.53 3.18
N ARG A 316 8.88 -3.21 2.17
CA ARG A 316 10.14 -3.95 2.34
C ARG A 316 11.34 -3.07 2.68
N ASP A 317 11.34 -1.84 2.19
CA ASP A 317 12.44 -0.90 2.37
C ASP A 317 12.44 -0.24 3.77
N ARG A 318 11.48 -0.56 4.64
CA ARG A 318 11.26 0.14 5.93
C ARG A 318 12.32 -0.16 6.99
N LEU A 319 13.11 -1.22 6.82
CA LEU A 319 14.30 -1.51 7.64
C LEU A 319 15.56 -0.81 7.15
N THR A 320 15.55 -0.28 5.92
CA THR A 320 16.74 0.22 5.26
C THR A 320 17.28 1.49 5.92
N THR A 321 18.55 1.46 6.31
CA THR A 321 19.30 2.61 6.78
C THR A 321 20.69 2.62 6.14
N ILE A 322 21.33 3.79 6.04
CA ILE A 322 22.71 3.94 5.51
C ILE A 322 23.71 3.02 6.24
N ASN A 323 23.49 2.77 7.54
CA ASN A 323 24.43 2.05 8.40
C ASN A 323 24.25 0.53 8.40
N ARG A 324 23.19 0.00 7.75
CA ARG A 324 22.83 -1.42 7.82
C ARG A 324 23.16 -2.11 6.51
N SER A 325 24.03 -3.13 6.56
CA SER A 325 24.50 -3.84 5.36
C SER A 325 23.50 -4.86 4.81
N ALA A 326 22.59 -5.40 5.62
CA ALA A 326 21.59 -6.37 5.19
C ALA A 326 20.26 -6.23 5.93
N ASN A 327 19.16 -6.31 5.18
CA ASN A 327 17.80 -6.33 5.72
C ASN A 327 17.13 -7.66 5.39
N HIS A 328 16.69 -8.38 6.41
CA HIS A 328 16.00 -9.65 6.25
C HIS A 328 14.49 -9.46 6.36
N VAL A 329 13.78 -9.84 5.30
CA VAL A 329 12.32 -9.79 5.24
C VAL A 329 11.78 -11.20 5.11
N TYR A 330 10.95 -11.60 6.07
CA TYR A 330 10.40 -12.95 6.15
C TYR A 330 8.93 -12.99 5.75
N PHE A 331 8.57 -14.03 5.00
CA PHE A 331 7.19 -14.32 4.63
C PHE A 331 6.80 -15.72 5.09
N PHE A 332 5.65 -15.85 5.74
CA PHE A 332 5.14 -17.12 6.24
C PHE A 332 3.85 -17.49 5.52
N PHE A 333 3.82 -18.65 4.85
CA PHE A 333 2.59 -19.16 4.22
C PHE A 333 2.71 -20.64 3.84
N ASP A 334 1.57 -21.28 3.59
CA ASP A 334 1.55 -22.61 2.98
C ASP A 334 2.01 -22.53 1.51
N LYS A 335 2.81 -23.50 1.09
CA LYS A 335 3.43 -23.55 -0.24
C LYS A 335 2.41 -23.54 -1.38
N ASP A 336 1.26 -24.18 -1.16
CA ASP A 336 0.21 -24.34 -2.16
C ASP A 336 -0.99 -23.41 -1.91
N GLY A 337 -0.92 -22.57 -0.86
CA GLY A 337 -1.93 -21.60 -0.48
C GLY A 337 -2.07 -20.41 -1.44
N LEU A 338 -3.06 -19.56 -1.18
CA LEU A 338 -3.30 -18.31 -1.87
C LEU A 338 -2.17 -17.30 -1.59
N ASN A 339 -1.70 -17.24 -0.35
CA ASN A 339 -0.63 -16.33 0.06
C ASN A 339 0.67 -16.52 -0.76
N ALA A 340 1.06 -17.77 -1.07
CA ALA A 340 2.20 -18.06 -1.93
C ALA A 340 2.02 -17.51 -3.36
N LYS A 341 0.79 -17.54 -3.89
CA LYS A 341 0.45 -17.04 -5.22
C LYS A 341 0.43 -15.50 -5.25
N ILE A 342 -0.07 -14.88 -4.18
CA ILE A 342 0.02 -13.43 -3.97
C ILE A 342 1.50 -13.02 -3.97
N TYR A 343 2.32 -13.62 -3.10
CA TYR A 343 3.76 -13.35 -3.02
C TYR A 343 4.45 -13.44 -4.39
N LYS A 344 4.19 -14.50 -5.17
CA LYS A 344 4.77 -14.66 -6.51
C LYS A 344 4.40 -13.52 -7.46
N ALA A 345 3.17 -13.02 -7.42
CA ALA A 345 2.75 -11.89 -8.24
C ALA A 345 3.40 -10.58 -7.77
N LEU A 346 3.46 -10.36 -6.46
CA LEU A 346 4.08 -9.17 -5.86
C LEU A 346 5.57 -9.08 -6.16
N LYS A 347 6.29 -10.20 -6.06
CA LYS A 347 7.72 -10.29 -6.43
C LYS A 347 7.97 -9.94 -7.89
N SER A 348 6.98 -10.18 -8.75
CA SER A 348 6.99 -9.78 -10.16
C SER A 348 6.52 -8.33 -10.38
N LYS A 349 6.43 -7.51 -9.32
CA LYS A 349 5.90 -6.14 -9.29
C LYS A 349 4.48 -6.02 -9.84
N LYS A 350 3.69 -7.10 -9.78
CA LYS A 350 2.30 -7.14 -10.29
C LYS A 350 1.31 -7.16 -9.14
N ARG A 351 0.13 -6.59 -9.38
CA ARG A 351 -1.02 -6.73 -8.49
C ARG A 351 -1.62 -8.13 -8.62
N TYR A 352 -1.94 -8.77 -7.50
CA TYR A 352 -2.77 -9.98 -7.50
C TYR A 352 -4.26 -9.58 -7.50
N ASN A 353 -5.06 -10.12 -8.40
CA ASN A 353 -6.47 -9.73 -8.57
C ASN A 353 -7.36 -10.95 -8.86
N GLU A 354 -8.66 -10.72 -8.93
CA GLU A 354 -9.68 -11.74 -9.18
C GLU A 354 -9.44 -12.55 -10.46
N LYS A 355 -8.87 -11.92 -11.50
CA LYS A 355 -8.52 -12.61 -12.75
C LYS A 355 -7.39 -13.61 -12.53
N LEU A 356 -6.33 -13.21 -11.82
CA LEU A 356 -5.23 -14.11 -11.46
C LEU A 356 -5.69 -15.19 -10.49
N PHE A 357 -6.58 -14.86 -9.56
CA PHE A 357 -7.21 -15.80 -8.65
C PHE A 357 -7.98 -16.90 -9.40
N LYS A 358 -8.94 -16.52 -10.26
CA LYS A 358 -9.69 -17.47 -11.11
C LYS A 358 -8.78 -18.33 -11.97
N LYS A 359 -7.73 -17.74 -12.55
CA LYS A 359 -6.73 -18.48 -13.34
C LYS A 359 -5.97 -19.49 -12.49
N SER A 360 -5.59 -19.11 -11.27
CA SER A 360 -4.77 -19.94 -10.38
C SER A 360 -5.52 -21.12 -9.78
N TYR A 361 -6.85 -21.01 -9.66
CA TYR A 361 -7.72 -22.04 -9.09
C TYR A 361 -8.73 -22.56 -10.12
N LYS A 362 -8.37 -22.51 -11.41
CA LYS A 362 -9.20 -23.04 -12.48
C LYS A 362 -9.43 -24.55 -12.26
N GLY A 363 -10.69 -24.98 -12.26
CA GLY A 363 -11.07 -26.36 -11.99
C GLY A 363 -11.19 -26.72 -10.50
N ILE A 364 -10.86 -25.78 -9.59
CA ILE A 364 -11.05 -25.93 -8.14
C ILE A 364 -12.23 -25.07 -7.66
N ILE A 365 -12.33 -23.83 -8.15
CA ILE A 365 -13.43 -22.93 -7.82
C ILE A 365 -14.72 -23.41 -8.50
N ASN A 366 -15.84 -23.31 -7.80
CA ASN A 366 -17.17 -23.53 -8.34
C ASN A 366 -17.39 -22.73 -9.65
N PRO A 367 -17.82 -23.36 -10.76
CA PRO A 367 -18.08 -22.67 -12.03
C PRO A 367 -19.08 -21.50 -11.94
N ASN A 368 -19.96 -21.52 -10.93
CA ASN A 368 -20.96 -20.48 -10.68
C ASN A 368 -20.39 -19.24 -9.96
N CYS A 369 -19.09 -19.23 -9.62
CA CYS A 369 -18.43 -18.08 -9.01
C CYS A 369 -18.24 -16.96 -10.04
N ASN A 370 -19.09 -15.94 -9.93
CA ASN A 370 -19.17 -14.80 -10.85
C ASN A 370 -17.92 -13.94 -10.89
#